data_AF-A0AA88YPB5-F1
#
_entry.id   AF-A0AA88YPB5-F1
#
_cell.length_a   1.000
_cell.length_b   1.000
_cell.length_c   1.000
_cell.angle_alpha   90.00
_cell.angle_beta   90.00
_cell.angle_gamma   90.00
#
_symmetry.space_group_name_H-M   'P 1'
#
loop_
_entity.id
_entity.type
_entity.pdbx_description
1 polymer ?
#
loop_
_entity_poly.entity_id
_entity_poly.type
_entity_poly.pdbx_seq_one_letter_code
_entity_poly.pdbx_strand_id
1 'polypeptide(L)'
;MKSKRENHATLNAMMSNEEDDVQGFLGTGKSYAKYNRERMSSFFENKSTAKERVNVTNAKIKEGKKKPKNHIGNLKNYSIDKEELLHHMRSLPSGSTVVWSSLAKRFNLSVNGKIPLNGGHVIKALVKENGIDPGSFNTAQQSTVFHGYLQRIRRAKKRLGYGLTAPASRPVCQLHTAIKKKINAKEINIGDNIAPKTYKTNKINKEGNLVEVNTTVYGRKISLEKIRQDMLNEQVTSNC
;
A
#
# COMPACT_ATOMS: atom_id res chain seq x y z
N MET A 1 -19.12 -12.19 16.22
CA MET A 1 -18.01 -11.49 15.51
C MET A 1 -18.47 -10.58 14.35
N LYS A 2 -19.58 -10.87 13.65
CA LYS A 2 -20.13 -10.00 12.57
C LYS A 2 -20.59 -8.62 13.08
N SER A 3 -21.35 -8.54 14.17
CA SER A 3 -21.89 -7.24 14.64
C SER A 3 -20.83 -6.23 15.10
N LYS A 4 -19.68 -6.66 15.64
CA LYS A 4 -18.56 -5.74 15.95
C LYS A 4 -17.90 -5.17 14.69
N ARG A 5 -17.85 -5.93 13.59
CA ARG A 5 -17.31 -5.47 12.30
C ARG A 5 -18.27 -4.51 11.60
N GLU A 6 -19.56 -4.84 11.64
CA GLU A 6 -20.63 -3.99 11.09
C GLU A 6 -20.69 -2.66 11.85
N ASN A 7 -20.70 -2.68 13.19
CA ASN A 7 -20.67 -1.46 14.01
C ASN A 7 -19.42 -0.60 13.79
N HIS A 8 -18.27 -1.22 13.54
CA HIS A 8 -17.04 -0.49 13.19
C HIS A 8 -17.12 0.09 11.76
N ALA A 9 -17.80 -0.56 10.82
CA ALA A 9 -18.01 -0.04 9.48
C ALA A 9 -18.99 1.15 9.49
N THR A 10 -20.11 1.05 10.21
CA THR A 10 -21.06 2.16 10.40
C THR A 10 -20.45 3.33 11.18
N LEU A 11 -19.69 3.09 12.25
CA LEU A 11 -18.98 4.15 12.95
C LEU A 11 -17.93 4.85 12.09
N ASN A 12 -17.20 4.12 11.24
CA ASN A 12 -16.29 4.76 10.27
C ASN A 12 -17.05 5.50 9.17
N ALA A 13 -18.22 5.02 8.75
CA ALA A 13 -19.07 5.69 7.76
C ALA A 13 -19.66 6.99 8.32
N MET A 14 -20.14 6.98 9.58
CA MET A 14 -20.64 8.16 10.29
C MET A 14 -19.52 9.17 10.61
N MET A 15 -18.28 8.71 10.81
CA MET A 15 -17.11 9.57 11.02
C MET A 15 -16.44 10.00 9.69
N SER A 16 -16.84 9.40 8.57
CA SER A 16 -16.42 9.80 7.24
C SER A 16 -17.54 10.63 6.60
N ASN A 17 -17.66 11.89 7.01
CA ASN A 17 -18.29 12.88 6.14
C ASN A 17 -17.43 12.98 4.87
N GLU A 18 -17.76 12.17 3.86
CA GLU A 18 -16.97 12.07 2.63
C GLU A 18 -16.98 13.38 1.84
N GLU A 19 -18.01 14.20 2.05
CA GLU A 19 -18.21 15.51 1.45
C GLU A 19 -17.34 16.59 2.09
N ASP A 20 -17.27 16.64 3.42
CA ASP A 20 -16.52 17.66 4.17
C ASP A 20 -15.00 17.55 4.01
N ASP A 21 -14.44 16.33 3.97
CA ASP A 21 -12.98 16.14 3.92
C ASP A 21 -12.40 16.58 2.56
N VAL A 22 -13.13 16.36 1.46
CA VAL A 22 -12.69 16.81 0.13
C VAL A 22 -12.73 18.33 0.03
N GLN A 23 -13.85 18.96 0.43
CA GLN A 23 -13.97 20.41 0.39
C GLN A 23 -13.00 21.08 1.36
N GLY A 24 -12.85 20.53 2.57
CA GLY A 24 -11.87 20.98 3.54
C GLY A 24 -10.44 20.89 3.01
N PHE A 25 -10.06 19.81 2.32
CA PHE A 25 -8.75 19.72 1.69
C PHE A 25 -8.56 20.76 0.59
N LEU A 26 -9.53 20.89 -0.34
CA LEU A 26 -9.44 21.83 -1.46
C LEU A 26 -9.37 23.28 -0.98
N GLY A 27 -10.17 23.65 0.03
CA GLY A 27 -10.15 24.97 0.65
C GLY A 27 -8.85 25.32 1.36
N THR A 28 -8.07 24.33 1.82
CA THR A 28 -6.79 24.60 2.49
C THR A 28 -5.66 25.05 1.55
N GLY A 29 -5.79 24.81 0.24
CA GLY A 29 -4.73 25.07 -0.74
C GLY A 29 -3.43 24.27 -0.52
N LYS A 30 -3.44 23.24 0.35
CA LYS A 30 -2.24 22.46 0.67
C LYS A 30 -1.94 21.44 -0.42
N SER A 31 -0.66 21.23 -0.71
CA SER A 31 -0.25 20.10 -1.54
C SER A 31 -0.53 18.77 -0.84
N TYR A 32 -0.76 17.71 -1.63
CA TYR A 32 -0.94 16.35 -1.10
C TYR A 32 0.20 15.90 -0.18
N ALA A 33 1.44 16.29 -0.49
CA ALA A 33 2.61 15.96 0.32
C ALA A 33 2.56 16.64 1.70
N LYS A 34 2.18 17.92 1.75
CA LYS A 34 2.02 18.68 2.99
C LYS A 34 0.88 18.10 3.83
N TYR A 35 -0.28 17.86 3.23
CA TYR A 35 -1.40 17.20 3.89
C TYR A 35 -1.02 15.82 4.47
N ASN A 36 -0.28 15.00 3.72
CA ASN A 36 0.19 13.70 4.20
C ASN A 36 1.11 13.84 5.42
N ARG A 37 2.02 14.82 5.40
CA ARG A 37 2.94 15.08 6.52
C ARG A 37 2.17 15.47 7.78
N GLU A 38 1.24 16.42 7.66
CA GLU A 38 0.38 16.87 8.75
C GLU A 38 -0.47 15.72 9.28
N ARG A 39 -1.13 14.94 8.40
CA ARG A 39 -1.90 13.74 8.77
C ARG A 39 -1.06 12.76 9.58
N MET A 40 0.15 12.45 9.11
CA MET A 40 1.03 11.56 9.85
C MET A 40 1.41 12.15 11.21
N SER A 41 1.69 13.45 11.30
CA SER A 41 2.02 14.12 12.57
C SER A 41 0.86 14.10 13.58
N SER A 42 -0.34 14.45 13.13
CA SER A 42 -1.51 14.59 14.00
C SER A 42 -2.02 13.24 14.50
N PHE A 43 -2.17 12.25 13.60
CA PHE A 43 -2.90 11.02 13.91
C PHE A 43 -2.03 9.79 14.17
N PHE A 44 -0.71 9.87 13.96
CA PHE A 44 0.20 8.74 14.12
C PHE A 44 1.33 9.07 15.11
N GLU A 45 1.81 8.06 15.81
CA GLU A 45 2.98 8.17 16.69
C GLU A 45 4.21 8.66 15.91
N ASN A 46 5.21 9.24 16.56
CA ASN A 46 6.41 9.73 15.88
C ASN A 46 7.31 8.58 15.36
N LYS A 47 8.24 8.90 14.46
CA LYS A 47 9.15 7.89 13.88
C LYS A 47 10.09 7.30 14.94
N SER A 48 10.54 8.10 15.91
CA SER A 48 11.36 7.67 17.06
C SER A 48 10.61 6.68 17.94
N THR A 49 9.41 7.04 18.38
CA THR A 49 8.56 6.17 19.23
C THR A 49 8.20 4.87 18.51
N ALA A 50 7.94 4.93 17.20
CA ALA A 50 7.71 3.73 16.40
C ALA A 50 8.95 2.82 16.36
N LYS A 51 10.16 3.38 16.30
CA LYS A 51 11.44 2.64 16.33
C LYS A 51 11.64 1.97 17.68
N GLU A 52 11.45 2.71 18.77
CA GLU A 52 11.53 2.19 20.13
C GLU A 52 10.56 1.03 20.36
N ARG A 53 9.30 1.19 19.96
CA ARG A 53 8.29 0.13 20.06
C ARG A 53 8.68 -1.15 19.32
N VAL A 54 9.27 -1.01 18.13
CA VAL A 54 9.78 -2.14 17.35
C VAL A 54 10.98 -2.79 18.04
N ASN A 55 11.93 -2.00 18.54
CA ASN A 55 13.10 -2.48 19.26
C ASN A 55 12.71 -3.25 20.54
N VAL A 56 11.82 -2.70 21.35
CA VAL A 56 11.28 -3.37 22.55
C VAL A 56 10.58 -4.67 22.18
N THR A 57 9.82 -4.69 21.10
CA THR A 57 9.17 -5.92 20.62
C THR A 57 10.20 -6.96 20.21
N ASN A 58 11.25 -6.55 19.48
CA ASN A 58 12.32 -7.44 19.04
C ASN A 58 13.15 -7.97 20.22
N ALA A 59 13.44 -7.14 21.23
CA ALA A 59 14.10 -7.58 22.46
C ALA A 59 13.27 -8.65 23.19
N LYS A 60 11.96 -8.42 23.38
CA LYS A 60 11.05 -9.42 23.97
C LYS A 60 10.98 -10.73 23.17
N ILE A 61 11.15 -10.67 21.84
CA ILE A 61 11.21 -11.87 21.00
C ILE A 61 12.53 -12.62 21.22
N LYS A 62 13.66 -11.91 21.26
CA LYS A 62 14.98 -12.50 21.53
C LYS A 62 15.06 -13.13 22.92
N GLU A 63 14.48 -12.49 23.93
CA GLU A 63 14.38 -12.99 25.30
C GLU A 63 13.34 -14.11 25.49
N GLY A 64 12.64 -14.55 24.42
CA GLY A 64 11.60 -15.59 24.50
C GLY A 64 10.28 -15.17 25.17
N LYS A 65 10.20 -13.96 25.74
CA LYS A 65 9.00 -13.39 26.38
C LYS A 65 7.84 -13.16 25.40
N LYS A 66 8.10 -13.16 24.09
CA LYS A 66 7.09 -13.02 23.04
C LYS A 66 7.41 -13.90 21.84
N LYS A 67 6.45 -14.71 21.39
CA LYS A 67 6.62 -15.51 20.17
C LYS A 67 6.60 -14.63 18.91
N PRO A 68 7.49 -14.86 17.93
CA PRO A 68 7.42 -14.18 16.64
C PRO A 68 6.12 -14.57 15.91
N LYS A 69 5.60 -13.67 15.09
CA LYS A 69 4.41 -13.96 14.28
C LYS A 69 4.76 -15.03 13.24
N ASN A 70 4.03 -16.15 13.26
CA ASN A 70 4.13 -17.15 12.21
C ASN A 70 3.23 -16.73 11.03
N HIS A 71 3.84 -16.45 9.88
CA HIS A 71 3.16 -16.07 8.64
C HIS A 71 3.04 -17.24 7.64
N ILE A 72 3.53 -18.43 7.99
CA ILE A 72 3.58 -19.62 7.13
C ILE A 72 2.52 -20.66 7.54
N GLY A 73 2.11 -20.67 8.82
CA GLY A 73 1.17 -21.68 9.31
C GLY A 73 1.82 -23.04 9.53
N ASN A 74 1.05 -24.12 9.44
CA ASN A 74 1.54 -25.49 9.55
C ASN A 74 1.99 -26.00 8.18
N LEU A 75 3.26 -26.41 8.04
CA LEU A 75 3.83 -26.91 6.79
C LEU A 75 3.16 -28.18 6.27
N LYS A 76 2.53 -28.98 7.15
CA LYS A 76 1.80 -30.20 6.76
C LYS A 76 0.53 -29.94 5.95
N ASN A 77 -0.01 -28.72 6.00
CA ASN A 77 -1.25 -28.37 5.29
C ASN A 77 -1.02 -28.05 3.80
N TYR A 78 0.23 -28.03 3.36
CA TYR A 78 0.60 -27.69 2.00
C TYR A 78 0.82 -28.96 1.18
N SER A 79 0.17 -29.04 0.02
CA SER A 79 0.45 -30.05 -0.98
C SER A 79 1.56 -29.53 -1.89
N ILE A 80 2.67 -30.27 -1.94
CA ILE A 80 3.84 -29.96 -2.77
C ILE A 80 4.65 -31.23 -3.00
N ASP A 81 5.26 -31.35 -4.18
CA ASP A 81 6.31 -32.33 -4.42
C ASP A 81 7.60 -31.88 -3.71
N LYS A 82 7.82 -32.46 -2.52
CA LYS A 82 8.97 -32.11 -1.68
C LYS A 82 10.28 -32.65 -2.24
N GLU A 83 10.25 -33.85 -2.83
CA GLU A 83 11.45 -34.53 -3.27
C GLU A 83 12.03 -33.82 -4.49
N GLU A 84 11.18 -33.48 -5.46
CA GLU A 84 11.59 -32.75 -6.65
C GLU A 84 12.14 -31.35 -6.29
N LEU A 85 11.47 -30.65 -5.37
CA LEU A 85 11.93 -29.35 -4.87
C LEU A 85 13.31 -29.47 -4.20
N LEU A 86 13.50 -30.43 -3.29
CA LEU A 86 14.76 -30.58 -2.56
C LEU A 86 15.89 -31.02 -3.48
N HIS A 87 15.62 -31.91 -4.44
CA HIS A 87 16.57 -32.28 -5.47
C HIS A 87 17.01 -31.06 -6.29
N HIS A 88 16.05 -30.25 -6.74
CA HIS A 88 16.33 -29.01 -7.46
C HIS A 88 17.18 -28.04 -6.61
N MET A 89 16.83 -27.85 -5.34
CA MET A 89 17.57 -26.93 -4.45
C MET A 89 19.00 -27.40 -4.18
N ARG A 90 19.24 -28.72 -4.07
CA ARG A 90 20.59 -29.28 -3.90
C ARG A 90 21.44 -29.18 -5.15
N SER A 91 20.82 -29.20 -6.34
CA SER A 91 21.53 -29.05 -7.61
C SER A 91 22.04 -27.64 -7.87
N LEU A 92 21.49 -26.64 -7.17
CA LEU A 92 21.85 -25.24 -7.37
C LEU A 92 23.14 -24.88 -6.62
N PRO A 93 24.10 -24.19 -7.25
CA PRO A 93 25.29 -23.71 -6.57
C PRO A 93 24.94 -22.61 -5.56
N SER A 94 25.73 -22.54 -4.48
CA SER A 94 25.68 -21.45 -3.50
C SER A 94 25.83 -20.09 -4.19
N GLY A 95 25.07 -19.09 -3.75
CA GLY A 95 25.05 -17.75 -4.33
C GLY A 95 24.14 -17.57 -5.55
N SER A 96 23.53 -18.63 -6.08
CA SER A 96 22.58 -18.54 -7.19
C SER A 96 21.36 -17.67 -6.85
N THR A 97 20.79 -17.05 -7.89
CA THR A 97 19.61 -16.18 -7.77
C THR A 97 18.33 -17.00 -7.79
N VAL A 98 17.69 -17.11 -6.63
CA VAL A 98 16.49 -17.92 -6.42
C VAL A 98 15.28 -17.03 -6.15
N VAL A 99 14.30 -17.07 -7.07
CA VAL A 99 13.01 -16.41 -6.90
C VAL A 99 12.02 -17.37 -6.24
N TRP A 100 11.95 -17.32 -4.90
CA TRP A 100 11.16 -18.25 -4.08
C TRP A 100 9.67 -18.33 -4.41
N SER A 101 9.06 -17.21 -4.82
CA SER A 101 7.66 -17.19 -5.25
C SER A 101 7.45 -17.92 -6.58
N SER A 102 8.47 -17.95 -7.45
CA SER A 102 8.44 -18.71 -8.70
C SER A 102 8.50 -20.20 -8.42
N LEU A 103 9.36 -20.64 -7.48
CA LEU A 103 9.44 -22.04 -7.06
C LEU A 103 8.10 -22.56 -6.52
N ALA A 104 7.38 -21.74 -5.75
CA ALA A 104 6.04 -22.10 -5.27
C ALA A 104 5.06 -22.39 -6.42
N LYS A 105 5.19 -21.69 -7.56
CA LYS A 105 4.37 -21.96 -8.76
C LYS A 105 4.88 -23.18 -9.53
N ARG A 106 6.20 -23.29 -9.70
CA ARG A 106 6.85 -24.37 -10.45
C ARG A 106 6.53 -25.74 -9.84
N PHE A 107 6.65 -25.87 -8.53
CA PHE A 107 6.39 -27.13 -7.81
C PHE A 107 4.94 -27.24 -7.31
N ASN A 108 4.03 -26.46 -7.89
CA ASN A 108 2.58 -26.49 -7.64
C ASN A 108 2.20 -26.48 -6.14
N LEU A 109 2.84 -25.62 -5.35
CA LEU A 109 2.51 -25.43 -3.94
C LEU A 109 1.06 -24.98 -3.81
N SER A 110 0.23 -25.80 -3.18
CA SER A 110 -1.19 -25.50 -3.03
C SER A 110 -1.69 -25.70 -1.60
N VAL A 111 -2.66 -24.87 -1.24
CA VAL A 111 -3.53 -25.03 -0.07
C VAL A 111 -4.95 -24.98 -0.58
N ASN A 112 -5.73 -26.03 -0.34
CA ASN A 112 -7.11 -26.13 -0.82
C ASN A 112 -7.23 -25.85 -2.34
N GLY A 113 -6.29 -26.37 -3.14
CA GLY A 113 -6.26 -26.23 -4.60
C GLY A 113 -5.83 -24.85 -5.12
N LYS A 114 -5.38 -23.92 -4.28
CA LYS A 114 -4.91 -22.59 -4.70
C LYS A 114 -3.47 -22.33 -4.25
N ILE A 115 -2.72 -21.62 -5.08
CA ILE A 115 -1.36 -21.18 -4.73
C ILE A 115 -1.45 -20.05 -3.70
N PRO A 116 -0.82 -20.19 -2.53
CA PRO A 116 -0.93 -19.22 -1.47
C PRO A 116 -0.08 -17.97 -1.77
N LEU A 117 -0.58 -16.76 -1.39
CA LEU A 117 0.14 -15.49 -1.63
C LEU A 117 1.51 -15.44 -0.94
N ASN A 118 1.65 -16.13 0.20
CA ASN A 118 2.89 -16.25 0.95
C ASN A 118 3.74 -17.45 0.51
N GLY A 119 3.45 -18.08 -0.63
CA GLY A 119 4.08 -19.34 -1.07
C GLY A 119 5.61 -19.32 -1.05
N GLY A 120 6.23 -18.21 -1.44
CA GLY A 120 7.70 -18.09 -1.36
C GLY A 120 8.26 -18.19 0.07
N HIS A 121 7.53 -17.72 1.09
CA HIS A 121 7.93 -17.90 2.50
C HIS A 121 7.75 -19.36 2.95
N VAL A 122 6.73 -20.04 2.44
CA VAL A 122 6.47 -21.46 2.73
C VAL A 122 7.60 -22.32 2.18
N ILE A 123 7.99 -22.12 0.91
CA ILE A 123 9.12 -22.84 0.29
C ILE A 123 10.41 -22.62 1.07
N LYS A 124 10.73 -21.37 1.43
CA LYS A 124 11.91 -21.06 2.26
C LYS A 124 11.92 -21.83 3.58
N ALA A 125 10.78 -21.90 4.25
CA ALA A 125 10.66 -22.59 5.52
C ALA A 125 10.80 -24.11 5.36
N LEU A 126 10.22 -24.68 4.30
CA LEU A 126 10.31 -26.10 4.00
C LEU A 126 11.75 -26.51 3.66
N VAL A 127 12.43 -25.74 2.82
CA VAL A 127 13.84 -25.96 2.46
C VAL A 127 14.73 -25.89 3.71
N LYS A 128 14.46 -24.93 4.61
CA LYS A 128 15.15 -24.79 5.89
C LYS A 128 14.90 -25.97 6.84
N GLU A 129 13.68 -26.47 6.91
CA GLU A 129 13.31 -27.66 7.72
C GLU A 129 14.05 -28.92 7.24
N ASN A 130 14.39 -28.98 5.94
CA ASN A 130 15.09 -30.09 5.32
C ASN A 130 16.62 -29.88 5.21
N GLY A 131 17.17 -28.98 6.04
CA GLY A 131 18.62 -28.83 6.23
C GLY A 131 19.36 -28.00 5.18
N ILE A 132 18.65 -27.40 4.21
CA ILE A 132 19.25 -26.49 3.23
C ILE A 132 19.08 -25.05 3.75
N ASP A 133 20.18 -24.33 3.96
CA ASP A 133 20.13 -22.94 4.41
C ASP A 133 19.61 -22.02 3.29
N PRO A 134 18.43 -21.36 3.41
CA PRO A 134 17.97 -20.41 2.41
C PRO A 134 18.87 -19.17 2.28
N GLY A 135 19.71 -18.90 3.29
CA GLY A 135 20.68 -17.82 3.32
C GLY A 135 21.87 -18.01 2.38
N SER A 136 22.16 -19.24 1.96
CA SER A 136 23.24 -19.54 1.00
C SER A 136 22.92 -19.08 -0.42
N PHE A 137 21.65 -18.82 -0.72
CA PHE A 137 21.15 -18.33 -2.00
C PHE A 137 20.95 -16.82 -1.99
N ASN A 138 21.02 -16.20 -3.17
CA ASN A 138 20.85 -14.77 -3.36
C ASN A 138 21.89 -13.90 -2.63
N THR A 139 23.12 -14.37 -2.40
CA THR A 139 24.17 -13.63 -1.65
C THR A 139 24.55 -12.28 -2.27
N ALA A 140 24.57 -12.17 -3.60
CA ALA A 140 24.80 -10.90 -4.30
C ALA A 140 23.60 -9.92 -4.20
N GLN A 141 22.39 -10.46 -4.10
CA GLN A 141 21.22 -9.64 -3.75
C GLN A 141 21.20 -9.33 -2.27
N GLN A 142 21.79 -10.16 -1.41
CA GLN A 142 21.99 -9.80 -0.02
C GLN A 142 22.88 -8.57 0.05
N SER A 143 24.04 -8.44 -0.60
CA SER A 143 24.86 -7.21 -0.51
C SER A 143 24.21 -5.92 -1.07
N THR A 144 23.22 -6.02 -1.95
CA THR A 144 22.40 -4.87 -2.41
C THR A 144 21.11 -4.68 -1.59
N VAL A 145 20.65 -5.71 -0.87
CA VAL A 145 19.56 -5.73 0.12
C VAL A 145 20.12 -5.64 1.57
N PHE A 146 21.44 -5.54 1.73
CA PHE A 146 22.19 -5.27 2.96
C PHE A 146 21.71 -3.87 3.32
N HIS A 147 20.91 -3.78 4.39
CA HIS A 147 19.57 -3.20 4.29
C HIS A 147 18.53 -4.05 5.08
N GLY A 148 18.92 -5.19 5.70
CA GLY A 148 18.22 -5.78 6.85
C GLY A 148 18.10 -4.84 8.08
N TYR A 149 18.58 -3.60 8.00
CA TYR A 149 18.65 -2.61 9.10
C TYR A 149 17.60 -1.51 9.02
N LEU A 150 16.81 -1.44 7.95
CA LEU A 150 15.56 -0.70 7.97
C LEU A 150 14.42 -1.70 7.85
N GLN A 151 14.21 -2.51 8.89
CA GLN A 151 12.85 -2.99 9.17
C GLN A 151 11.95 -1.78 8.96
N ARG A 152 11.02 -1.84 8.00
CA ARG A 152 10.19 -0.68 7.68
C ARG A 152 9.40 -0.34 8.95
N ILE A 153 9.87 0.63 9.70
CA ILE A 153 9.26 1.07 10.96
C ILE A 153 7.95 1.74 10.56
N ARG A 154 6.85 1.03 10.79
CA ARG A 154 5.50 1.54 10.54
C ARG A 154 5.02 2.25 11.79
N ARG A 155 4.68 3.54 11.63
CA ARG A 155 4.02 4.34 12.66
C ARG A 155 2.62 3.77 12.92
N ALA A 156 2.28 3.53 14.17
CA ALA A 156 0.93 3.20 14.59
C ALA A 156 0.08 4.47 14.72
N LYS A 157 -1.25 4.32 14.57
CA LYS A 157 -2.20 5.39 14.89
C LYS A 157 -2.14 5.69 16.39
N LYS A 158 -2.27 6.96 16.76
CA LYS A 158 -2.38 7.37 18.17
C LYS A 158 -3.63 6.75 18.79
N ARG A 159 -3.55 6.41 20.08
CA ARG A 159 -4.64 5.82 20.85
C ARG A 159 -5.25 6.88 21.76
N LEU A 160 -6.57 6.86 21.93
CA LEU A 160 -7.34 7.75 22.81
C LEU A 160 -7.81 6.95 24.03
N GLY A 161 -6.93 6.71 25.01
CA GLY A 161 -7.25 5.88 26.19
C GLY A 161 -7.77 4.47 25.82
N TYR A 162 -8.19 3.69 26.82
CA TYR A 162 -9.01 2.44 26.76
C TYR A 162 -8.97 1.57 25.47
N GLY A 163 -7.83 1.45 24.80
CA GLY A 163 -7.69 0.72 23.53
C GLY A 163 -8.30 1.38 22.28
N LEU A 164 -8.90 2.57 22.37
CA LEU A 164 -9.51 3.25 21.22
C LEU A 164 -8.45 3.92 20.34
N THR A 165 -8.68 3.94 19.03
CA THR A 165 -7.77 4.59 18.07
C THR A 165 -8.30 5.95 17.69
N ALA A 166 -7.44 6.98 17.66
CA ALA A 166 -7.84 8.29 17.18
C ALA A 166 -8.39 8.18 15.75
N PRO A 167 -9.55 8.81 15.45
CA PRO A 167 -10.01 8.93 14.08
C PRO A 167 -8.93 9.66 13.30
N ALA A 168 -8.55 9.10 12.16
CA ALA A 168 -7.49 9.66 11.33
C ALA A 168 -8.11 10.07 10.00
N SER A 169 -7.71 11.23 9.50
CA SER A 169 -8.17 11.69 8.18
C SER A 169 -7.78 10.70 7.08
N ARG A 170 -8.43 10.81 5.92
CA ARG A 170 -8.22 9.87 4.82
C ARG A 170 -6.79 9.93 4.27
N PRO A 171 -6.22 8.79 3.83
CA PRO A 171 -4.94 8.79 3.13
C PRO A 171 -5.04 9.49 1.78
N VAL A 172 -3.93 10.11 1.36
CA VAL A 172 -3.83 10.85 0.08
C VAL A 172 -4.31 10.05 -1.12
N CYS A 173 -4.01 8.75 -1.20
CA CYS A 173 -4.43 7.93 -2.34
C CYS A 173 -5.97 7.84 -2.43
N GLN A 174 -6.65 7.70 -1.29
CA GLN A 174 -8.11 7.69 -1.24
C GLN A 174 -8.68 9.08 -1.53
N LEU A 175 -8.07 10.13 -0.98
CA LEU A 175 -8.44 11.53 -1.26
C LEU A 175 -8.35 11.85 -2.76
N HIS A 176 -7.25 11.45 -3.41
CA HIS A 176 -7.04 11.64 -4.84
C HIS A 176 -8.09 10.89 -5.67
N THR A 177 -8.41 9.65 -5.27
CA THR A 177 -9.44 8.85 -5.94
C THR A 177 -10.83 9.49 -5.79
N ALA A 178 -11.15 10.00 -4.59
CA ALA A 178 -12.40 10.71 -4.33
C ALA A 178 -12.52 11.99 -5.15
N ILE A 179 -11.47 12.83 -5.17
CA ILE A 179 -11.44 14.05 -5.98
C ILE A 179 -11.63 13.72 -7.46
N LYS A 180 -10.92 12.70 -7.98
CA LYS A 180 -11.07 12.25 -9.37
C LYS A 180 -12.50 11.79 -9.67
N LYS A 181 -13.13 11.06 -8.75
CA LYS A 181 -14.53 10.64 -8.88
C LYS A 181 -15.47 11.84 -8.97
N LYS A 182 -15.30 12.84 -8.08
CA LYS A 182 -16.12 14.07 -8.08
C LYS A 182 -15.92 14.93 -9.33
N ILE A 183 -14.70 15.03 -9.84
CA ILE A 183 -14.40 15.69 -11.12
C ILE A 183 -15.12 14.98 -12.26
N ASN A 184 -15.05 13.65 -12.32
CA ASN A 184 -15.71 12.86 -13.36
C ASN A 184 -17.25 12.96 -13.28
N ALA A 185 -17.79 13.02 -12.06
CA ALA A 185 -19.21 13.23 -11.80
C ALA A 185 -19.68 14.67 -12.09
N LYS A 186 -18.76 15.58 -12.45
CA LYS A 186 -19.00 17.03 -12.64
C LYS A 186 -19.49 17.76 -11.38
N GLU A 187 -19.35 17.17 -10.19
CA GLU A 187 -19.59 17.83 -8.90
C GLU A 187 -18.55 18.93 -8.62
N ILE A 188 -17.31 18.70 -9.07
CA ILE A 188 -16.23 19.69 -8.99
C ILE A 188 -15.93 20.16 -10.41
N ASN A 189 -16.27 21.41 -10.69
CA ASN A 189 -15.99 22.04 -11.97
C ASN A 189 -14.51 22.51 -12.02
N ILE A 190 -13.70 21.83 -12.83
CA ILE A 190 -12.31 22.20 -13.09
C ILE A 190 -12.11 22.92 -14.43
N GLY A 191 -13.19 23.24 -15.14
CA GLY A 191 -13.18 23.88 -16.46
C GLY A 191 -12.92 22.93 -17.62
N ASP A 192 -13.01 23.51 -18.81
CA ASP A 192 -12.92 22.80 -20.08
C ASP A 192 -11.47 22.69 -20.56
N ASN A 193 -11.18 21.63 -21.29
CA ASN A 193 -9.86 21.41 -21.88
C ASN A 193 -9.58 22.49 -22.93
N ILE A 194 -8.50 23.24 -22.75
CA ILE A 194 -7.99 24.23 -23.70
C ILE A 194 -6.51 23.97 -23.98
N ALA A 195 -5.98 24.51 -25.08
CA ALA A 195 -4.56 24.50 -25.40
C ALA A 195 -3.90 23.10 -25.25
N PRO A 196 -4.26 22.11 -26.09
CA PRO A 196 -3.60 20.81 -26.09
C PRO A 196 -2.11 20.96 -26.37
N LYS A 197 -1.28 20.28 -25.58
CA LYS A 197 0.16 20.17 -25.81
C LYS A 197 0.61 18.73 -25.67
N THR A 198 1.23 18.21 -26.72
CA THR A 198 1.69 16.81 -26.78
C THR A 198 3.16 16.72 -26.39
N TYR A 199 3.47 15.83 -25.45
CA TYR A 199 4.83 15.51 -25.02
C TYR A 199 5.20 14.11 -25.46
N LYS A 200 6.36 13.98 -26.08
CA LYS A 200 6.96 12.70 -26.47
C LYS A 200 7.81 12.18 -25.33
N THR A 201 7.56 10.95 -24.88
CA THR A 201 8.33 10.31 -23.82
C THR A 201 8.67 8.88 -24.19
N ASN A 202 9.93 8.48 -24.04
CA ASN A 202 10.33 7.10 -24.24
C ASN A 202 10.07 6.29 -22.96
N LYS A 203 9.38 5.17 -23.09
CA LYS A 203 9.09 4.24 -21.99
C LYS A 203 9.46 2.82 -22.38
N ILE A 204 10.02 2.07 -21.45
CA ILE A 204 10.24 0.64 -21.63
C ILE A 204 8.90 -0.07 -21.39
N ASN A 205 8.46 -0.86 -22.36
CA ASN A 205 7.22 -1.62 -22.27
C ASN A 205 7.41 -2.87 -21.38
N LYS A 206 6.34 -3.64 -21.16
CA LYS A 206 6.40 -4.86 -20.33
C LYS A 206 7.27 -5.96 -20.94
N GLU A 207 7.52 -5.92 -22.25
CA GLU A 207 8.39 -6.86 -22.98
C GLU A 207 9.87 -6.41 -22.98
N GLY A 208 10.19 -5.24 -22.43
CA GLY A 208 11.55 -4.70 -22.40
C GLY A 208 11.95 -3.85 -23.60
N ASN A 209 11.04 -3.61 -24.55
CA ASN A 209 11.28 -2.77 -25.72
C ASN A 209 11.09 -1.29 -25.39
N LEU A 210 11.93 -0.43 -25.98
CA LEU A 210 11.80 1.02 -25.89
C LEU A 210 10.66 1.47 -26.82
N VAL A 211 9.61 2.06 -26.26
CA VAL A 211 8.43 2.54 -26.99
C VAL A 211 8.28 4.04 -26.76
N GLU A 212 8.06 4.78 -27.84
CA GLU A 212 7.71 6.20 -27.78
C GLU A 212 6.22 6.34 -27.42
N VAL A 213 5.94 7.03 -26.31
CA VAL A 213 4.58 7.29 -25.82
C VAL A 213 4.31 8.78 -25.88
N ASN A 214 3.32 9.14 -26.71
CA ASN A 214 2.80 10.49 -26.82
C ASN A 214 1.76 10.74 -25.72
N THR A 215 2.02 11.70 -24.84
CA THR A 215 1.08 12.11 -23.79
C THR A 215 0.59 13.52 -24.08
N THR A 216 -0.70 13.66 -24.38
CA THR A 216 -1.35 14.97 -24.56
C THR A 216 -1.81 15.51 -23.22
N VAL A 217 -1.34 16.70 -22.88
CA VAL A 217 -1.75 17.46 -21.69
C VAL A 217 -2.56 18.66 -22.14
N TYR A 218 -3.62 18.99 -21.41
CA TYR A 218 -4.50 20.11 -21.72
C TYR A 218 -4.38 21.15 -20.61
N GLY A 219 -4.35 22.42 -20.97
CA GLY A 219 -4.75 23.49 -20.07
C GLY A 219 -6.23 23.35 -19.73
N ARG A 220 -6.65 23.98 -18.64
CA ARG A 220 -8.06 23.99 -18.21
C ARG A 220 -8.51 25.42 -17.98
N LYS A 221 -9.70 25.78 -18.46
CA LYS A 221 -10.30 27.10 -18.24
C LYS A 221 -11.80 26.97 -17.97
N ILE A 222 -12.27 27.64 -16.92
CA ILE A 222 -13.70 27.84 -16.70
C ILE A 222 -14.11 29.08 -17.50
N SER A 223 -15.18 28.98 -18.30
CA SER A 223 -15.66 30.12 -19.08
C SER A 223 -16.24 31.20 -18.16
N LEU A 224 -16.01 32.48 -18.49
CA LEU A 224 -16.53 33.60 -17.70
C LEU A 224 -18.06 33.63 -17.69
N GLU A 225 -18.69 33.21 -18.78
CA GLU A 225 -20.15 33.08 -18.88
C GLU A 225 -20.70 32.09 -17.85
N LYS A 226 -20.07 30.93 -17.72
CA LYS A 226 -20.46 29.92 -16.72
C LYS A 226 -20.29 30.42 -15.29
N ILE A 227 -19.18 31.12 -15.01
CA ILE A 227 -18.97 31.76 -13.70
C ILE A 227 -20.09 32.77 -13.40
N ARG A 228 -20.48 33.60 -14.37
CA ARG A 228 -21.58 34.57 -14.19
C ARG A 228 -22.92 33.87 -13.92
N GLN A 229 -23.22 32.79 -14.63
CA GLN A 229 -24.43 31.98 -14.41
C GLN A 229 -24.43 31.36 -13.01
N ASP A 230 -23.31 30.77 -12.58
CA ASP A 230 -23.18 30.17 -11.25
C ASP A 230 -23.38 31.23 -10.15
N MET A 231 -22.76 32.41 -10.29
CA MET A 231 -22.94 33.53 -9.34
C MET A 231 -24.39 34.04 -9.26
N LEU A 232 -25.08 34.14 -10.39
CA LEU A 232 -26.50 34.53 -10.43
C LEU A 232 -27.38 33.49 -9.72
N ASN A 233 -27.12 32.20 -9.97
CA ASN A 233 -27.85 31.11 -9.33
C ASN A 233 -27.65 31.13 -7.81
N GLU A 234 -26.42 31.33 -7.33
CA GLU A 234 -26.11 31.45 -5.90
C GLU A 234 -26.88 32.61 -5.24
N GLN A 235 -26.95 33.78 -5.89
CA GLN A 235 -27.72 34.93 -5.41
C GLN A 235 -29.23 34.67 -5.34
N VAL A 236 -29.78 33.93 -6.29
CA VAL A 236 -31.21 33.56 -6.28
C VAL A 236 -31.49 32.58 -5.15
N THR A 237 -30.63 31.58 -4.95
CA THR A 237 -30.80 30.57 -3.87
C THR A 237 -30.56 31.10 -2.46
N SER A 238 -29.85 32.22 -2.30
CA SER A 238 -29.57 32.84 -0.99
C SER A 238 -30.59 33.91 -0.58
N ASN A 239 -31.43 34.37 -1.51
CA ASN A 239 -32.52 35.31 -1.27
C ASN A 239 -33.89 34.62 -1.12
N CYS A 240 -33.92 33.28 -1.07
CA CYS A 240 -35.07 32.44 -0.71
C CYS A 240 -34.79 31.75 0.62
#